data_AF-A0AAW2TVE7-F1
#
_entry.id   AF-A0AAW2TVE7-F1
#
_cell.length_a   1.000
_cell.length_b   1.000
_cell.length_c   1.000
_cell.angle_alpha   90.00
_cell.angle_beta   90.00
_cell.angle_gamma   90.00
#
_symmetry.space_group_name_H-M   'P 1'
#
loop_
_entity.id
_entity.type
_entity.pdbx_description
1 polymer ?
#
loop_
_entity_poly.entity_id
_entity_poly.type
_entity_poly.pdbx_seq_one_letter_code
_entity_poly.pdbx_strand_id
1 'polypeptide(L)'
;MLEPVATSANRSKELYDGIDRNDLKLTATCGRALGMEFYHKTGELYLVDAVYGLMVVGSGGGLATQLASGKDGERFDEADALDIDPNTGEIYIADLGTLLYKTNNLREILLSEERTGRLLKYDPKTKKLTVLLKGLELAAGVAVSKDGSFVLVGEYIACRITRYWLKGPKANTSEIFVELPGNPDNIKKTKSGDFWVAVNIQRLQPKPSCFALGQKISADGQILETVNFYAEYNATSVAEVQEHHG
;
A
#
# COMPACT_ATOMS: atom_id res chain seq x y z
N MET A 1 4.25 -16.43 -24.74
CA MET A 1 3.76 -15.06 -24.45
C MET A 1 3.16 -15.12 -23.06
N LEU A 2 3.54 -14.20 -22.16
CA LEU A 2 2.89 -14.05 -20.85
C LEU A 2 1.50 -13.46 -21.07
N GLU A 3 0.47 -14.00 -20.42
CA GLU A 3 -0.85 -13.40 -20.47
C GLU A 3 -0.92 -12.21 -19.51
N PRO A 4 -1.60 -11.10 -19.87
CA PRO A 4 -1.84 -10.01 -18.95
C PRO A 4 -2.57 -10.49 -17.68
N VAL A 5 -2.23 -9.91 -16.53
CA VAL A 5 -2.93 -10.20 -15.28
C VAL A 5 -4.29 -9.50 -15.28
N ALA A 6 -5.34 -10.24 -14.95
CA ALA A 6 -6.69 -9.72 -14.80
C ALA A 6 -7.22 -10.00 -13.39
N THR A 7 -7.85 -8.99 -12.78
CA THR A 7 -8.49 -9.11 -11.45
C THR A 7 -9.94 -9.59 -11.54
N SER A 8 -10.56 -9.48 -12.72
CA SER A 8 -11.93 -9.92 -13.01
C SER A 8 -12.00 -10.55 -14.39
N ALA A 9 -12.79 -11.62 -14.52
CA ALA A 9 -13.09 -12.25 -15.81
C ALA A 9 -13.86 -11.33 -16.76
N ASN A 10 -14.51 -10.29 -16.23
CA ASN A 10 -15.26 -9.31 -17.00
C ASN A 10 -14.39 -8.14 -17.51
N ARG A 11 -13.05 -8.23 -17.36
CA ARG A 11 -12.11 -7.20 -17.83
C ARG A 11 -11.66 -7.48 -19.28
N SER A 12 -12.16 -6.73 -20.25
CA SER A 12 -11.76 -6.70 -21.66
C SER A 12 -10.74 -5.59 -21.96
N LYS A 13 -9.68 -5.93 -22.70
CA LYS A 13 -8.54 -5.02 -22.95
C LYS A 13 -8.92 -3.67 -23.58
N GLU A 14 -9.97 -3.63 -24.40
CA GLU A 14 -10.40 -2.46 -25.17
C GLU A 14 -11.19 -1.42 -24.35
N LEU A 15 -11.77 -1.81 -23.21
CA LEU A 15 -12.65 -0.92 -22.43
C LEU A 15 -11.92 -0.22 -21.25
N TYR A 16 -10.71 -0.64 -20.89
CA TYR A 16 -10.20 -0.48 -19.52
C TYR A 16 -8.78 0.09 -19.37
N ASP A 17 -8.07 0.39 -20.45
CA ASP A 17 -6.84 1.19 -20.40
C ASP A 17 -7.21 2.68 -20.32
N GLY A 18 -7.25 3.25 -19.11
CA GLY A 18 -7.54 4.68 -18.88
C GLY A 18 -8.77 5.01 -18.03
N ILE A 19 -9.25 4.08 -17.19
CA ILE A 19 -10.44 4.27 -16.35
C ILE A 19 -10.30 5.50 -15.43
N ASP A 20 -11.31 6.38 -15.47
CA ASP A 20 -11.52 7.40 -14.44
C ASP A 20 -11.91 6.71 -13.13
N ARG A 21 -11.17 7.00 -12.05
CA ARG A 21 -11.43 6.51 -10.68
C ARG A 21 -12.90 6.73 -10.23
N ASN A 22 -13.62 7.64 -10.89
CA ASN A 22 -15.00 7.99 -10.57
C ASN A 22 -16.09 7.10 -11.21
N ASP A 23 -15.77 6.19 -12.14
CA ASP A 23 -16.76 5.24 -12.64
C ASP A 23 -16.91 4.04 -11.69
N LEU A 24 -17.76 4.23 -10.68
CA LEU A 24 -18.04 3.25 -9.64
C LEU A 24 -18.66 1.95 -10.18
N LYS A 25 -19.44 2.00 -11.26
CA LYS A 25 -20.07 0.81 -11.85
C LYS A 25 -19.04 -0.05 -12.57
N LEU A 26 -18.14 0.59 -13.30
CA LEU A 26 -17.03 -0.09 -13.96
C LEU A 26 -16.07 -0.69 -12.93
N THR A 27 -15.69 0.09 -11.92
CA THR A 27 -14.80 -0.35 -10.84
C THR A 27 -15.36 -1.58 -10.11
N ALA A 28 -16.65 -1.58 -9.77
CA ALA A 28 -17.31 -2.72 -9.13
C ALA A 28 -17.33 -4.00 -9.98
N THR A 29 -17.27 -3.87 -11.31
CA THR A 29 -17.35 -5.00 -12.25
C THR A 29 -15.96 -5.53 -12.64
N CYS A 30 -14.98 -4.64 -12.73
CA CYS A 30 -13.67 -4.92 -13.29
C CYS A 30 -12.58 -5.04 -12.22
N GLY A 31 -12.85 -4.58 -11.01
CA GLY A 31 -11.85 -4.43 -9.95
C GLY A 31 -10.91 -3.26 -10.21
N ARG A 32 -10.06 -3.00 -9.23
CA ARG A 32 -8.99 -2.01 -9.29
C ARG A 32 -7.83 -2.47 -8.40
N ALA A 33 -6.82 -3.06 -9.03
CA ALA A 33 -5.57 -3.38 -8.34
C ALA A 33 -4.88 -2.08 -7.88
N LEU A 34 -4.55 -2.00 -6.59
CA LEU A 34 -3.91 -0.83 -5.97
C LEU A 34 -2.46 -1.12 -5.58
N GLY A 35 -2.21 -2.31 -5.04
CA GLY A 35 -0.89 -2.76 -4.62
C GLY A 35 -0.55 -4.14 -5.17
N MET A 36 0.71 -4.37 -5.48
CA MET A 36 1.20 -5.67 -5.96
C MET A 36 2.65 -5.91 -5.55
N GLU A 37 2.99 -7.17 -5.31
CA GLU A 37 4.34 -7.59 -4.94
C GLU A 37 4.62 -9.02 -5.41
N PHE A 38 5.83 -9.25 -5.91
CA PHE A 38 6.25 -10.59 -6.31
C PHE A 38 6.76 -11.37 -5.11
N TYR A 39 6.24 -12.58 -4.92
CA TYR A 39 6.92 -13.55 -4.07
C TYR A 39 8.00 -14.26 -4.87
N HIS A 40 9.19 -13.66 -4.93
CA HIS A 40 10.29 -14.12 -5.78
C HIS A 40 10.71 -15.59 -5.60
N LYS A 41 10.43 -16.20 -4.45
CA LYS A 41 10.72 -17.62 -4.19
C LYS A 41 9.85 -18.57 -5.03
N THR A 42 8.60 -18.20 -5.31
CA THR A 42 7.67 -19.02 -6.09
C THR A 42 7.38 -18.43 -7.48
N GLY A 43 7.66 -17.14 -7.66
CA GLY A 43 7.33 -16.41 -8.89
C GLY A 43 5.86 -16.02 -8.99
N GLU A 44 5.10 -16.20 -7.91
CA GLU A 44 3.72 -15.73 -7.81
C GLU A 44 3.68 -14.20 -7.61
N LEU A 45 2.70 -13.56 -8.24
CA LEU A 45 2.39 -12.16 -8.02
C LEU A 45 1.17 -12.05 -7.12
N TYR A 46 1.34 -11.44 -5.95
CA TYR A 46 0.23 -11.09 -5.08
C TYR A 46 -0.20 -9.67 -5.36
N LEU A 47 -1.49 -9.41 -5.25
CA LEU A 47 -2.05 -8.08 -5.42
C LEU A 47 -3.25 -7.86 -4.49
N VAL A 48 -3.48 -6.61 -4.14
CA VAL A 48 -4.70 -6.15 -3.48
C VAL A 48 -5.53 -5.34 -4.46
N ASP A 49 -6.81 -5.66 -4.50
CA ASP A 49 -7.80 -5.00 -5.33
C ASP A 49 -8.85 -4.34 -4.43
N ALA A 50 -9.21 -3.10 -4.74
CA ALA A 50 -10.20 -2.33 -3.97
C ALA A 50 -11.55 -3.04 -3.82
N VAL A 51 -11.93 -3.87 -4.80
CA VAL A 51 -13.21 -4.59 -4.82
C VAL A 51 -13.03 -6.05 -4.40
N TYR A 52 -11.96 -6.69 -4.85
CA TYR A 52 -11.76 -8.13 -4.67
C TYR A 52 -10.82 -8.51 -3.53
N GLY A 53 -10.21 -7.55 -2.82
CA GLY A 53 -9.31 -7.82 -1.71
C GLY A 53 -8.00 -8.48 -2.16
N LEU A 54 -7.47 -9.40 -1.34
CA LEU A 54 -6.20 -10.07 -1.61
C LEU A 54 -6.36 -11.17 -2.66
N MET A 55 -5.53 -11.12 -3.68
CA MET A 55 -5.51 -12.07 -4.80
C MET A 55 -4.08 -12.49 -5.16
N VAL A 56 -3.96 -13.60 -5.88
CA VAL A 56 -2.68 -14.12 -6.38
C VAL A 56 -2.82 -14.60 -7.82
N VAL A 57 -1.77 -14.41 -8.60
CA VAL A 57 -1.64 -14.96 -9.95
C VAL A 57 -0.30 -15.66 -10.10
N GLY A 58 -0.30 -16.81 -10.78
CA GLY A 58 0.93 -17.53 -11.06
C GLY A 58 1.83 -16.80 -12.05
N SER A 59 3.07 -17.28 -12.21
CA SER A 59 4.09 -16.67 -13.08
C SER A 59 3.71 -16.60 -14.56
N GLY A 60 2.70 -17.34 -15.01
CA GLY A 60 2.16 -17.29 -16.37
C GLY A 60 1.22 -16.11 -16.65
N GLY A 61 0.81 -15.37 -15.61
CA GLY A 61 -0.23 -14.35 -15.71
C GLY A 61 -1.65 -14.94 -15.75
N GLY A 62 -2.59 -14.21 -16.34
CA GLY A 62 -4.00 -14.62 -16.44
C GLY A 62 -4.89 -14.11 -15.30
N LEU A 63 -6.02 -14.79 -15.08
CA LEU A 63 -7.00 -14.40 -14.07
C LEU A 63 -6.48 -14.70 -12.65
N ALA A 64 -6.44 -13.68 -11.80
CA ALA A 64 -6.04 -13.82 -10.42
C ALA A 64 -7.05 -14.65 -9.61
N THR A 65 -6.54 -15.48 -8.70
CA THR A 65 -7.33 -16.23 -7.74
C THR A 65 -7.49 -15.41 -6.47
N GLN A 66 -8.73 -15.21 -6.02
CA GLN A 66 -9.04 -14.54 -4.78
C GLN A 66 -8.66 -15.41 -3.57
N LEU A 67 -7.86 -14.85 -2.65
CA LEU A 67 -7.39 -15.53 -1.44
C LEU A 67 -8.14 -15.11 -0.19
N ALA A 68 -8.47 -13.81 -0.11
CA ALA A 68 -9.28 -13.26 0.95
C ALA A 68 -10.12 -12.11 0.38
N SER A 69 -11.44 -12.26 0.46
CA SER A 69 -12.42 -11.23 0.09
C SER A 69 -12.89 -10.42 1.30
N GLY A 70 -12.65 -10.93 2.51
CA GLY A 70 -13.20 -10.40 3.73
C GLY A 70 -14.64 -10.83 4.07
N LYS A 71 -15.26 -11.71 3.27
CA LYS A 71 -16.66 -12.16 3.48
C LYS A 71 -16.82 -13.26 4.55
N ASP A 72 -15.78 -14.06 4.79
CA ASP A 72 -15.78 -15.18 5.74
C ASP A 72 -14.93 -14.90 7.00
N GLY A 73 -14.64 -13.63 7.29
CA GLY A 73 -13.75 -13.18 8.37
C GLY A 73 -13.74 -11.65 8.55
N GLU A 74 -12.61 -11.08 8.99
CA GLU A 74 -12.43 -9.62 8.99
C GLU A 74 -12.46 -9.10 7.56
N ARG A 75 -13.38 -8.17 7.27
CA ARG A 75 -13.57 -7.61 5.92
C ARG A 75 -12.50 -6.57 5.63
N PHE A 76 -11.97 -6.51 4.40
CA PHE A 76 -11.18 -5.36 3.94
C PHE A 76 -12.09 -4.14 3.78
N ASP A 77 -11.63 -2.98 4.24
CA ASP A 77 -12.32 -1.73 3.93
C ASP A 77 -11.81 -1.30 2.54
N GLU A 78 -10.56 -0.88 2.42
CA GLU A 78 -9.97 -0.50 1.14
C GLU A 78 -8.48 -0.90 1.14
N ALA A 79 -8.20 -2.15 0.73
CA ALA A 79 -6.84 -2.68 0.68
C ALA A 79 -6.02 -1.99 -0.41
N ASP A 80 -4.95 -1.29 -0.03
CA ASP A 80 -4.26 -0.34 -0.90
C ASP A 80 -2.84 -0.78 -1.26
N ALA A 81 -2.06 -1.22 -0.27
CA ALA A 81 -0.71 -1.74 -0.50
C ALA A 81 -0.49 -3.08 0.19
N LEU A 82 0.49 -3.84 -0.31
CA LEU A 82 0.96 -5.07 0.32
C LEU A 82 2.48 -5.21 0.20
N ASP A 83 3.09 -5.91 1.16
CA ASP A 83 4.48 -6.41 1.09
C ASP A 83 4.52 -7.85 1.63
N ILE A 84 5.50 -8.63 1.20
CA ILE A 84 5.63 -10.05 1.51
C ILE A 84 6.89 -10.26 2.32
N ASP A 85 6.79 -10.98 3.45
CA ASP A 85 7.97 -11.39 4.20
C ASP A 85 8.80 -12.35 3.33
N PRO A 86 10.02 -11.96 2.91
CA PRO A 86 10.82 -12.80 2.05
C PRO A 86 11.21 -14.11 2.74
N ASN A 87 11.16 -14.18 4.07
CA ASN A 87 11.55 -15.34 4.86
C ASN A 87 10.38 -16.30 5.08
N THR A 88 9.19 -15.79 5.40
CA THR A 88 8.03 -16.62 5.80
C THR A 88 6.97 -16.77 4.71
N GLY A 89 6.89 -15.84 3.77
CA GLY A 89 5.79 -15.72 2.80
C GLY A 89 4.50 -15.14 3.39
N GLU A 90 4.52 -14.68 4.65
CA GLU A 90 3.40 -13.93 5.22
C GLU A 90 3.23 -12.59 4.50
N ILE A 91 1.99 -12.17 4.31
CA ILE A 91 1.64 -10.98 3.54
C ILE A 91 1.11 -9.93 4.50
N TYR A 92 1.68 -8.73 4.44
CA TYR A 92 1.22 -7.58 5.21
C TYR A 92 0.51 -6.61 4.30
N ILE A 93 -0.61 -6.07 4.77
CA ILE A 93 -1.51 -5.24 3.94
C ILE A 93 -1.82 -3.96 4.69
N ALA A 94 -1.66 -2.83 4.01
CA ALA A 94 -2.21 -1.55 4.43
C ALA A 94 -3.65 -1.44 3.93
N ASP A 95 -4.56 -1.21 4.86
CA ASP A 95 -5.98 -1.01 4.58
C ASP A 95 -6.36 0.42 4.98
N LEU A 96 -6.73 1.24 4.00
CA LEU A 96 -6.93 2.69 4.18
C LEU A 96 -8.03 2.97 5.20
N GLY A 97 -9.00 2.06 5.34
CA GLY A 97 -10.20 2.25 6.14
C GLY A 97 -11.37 2.80 5.31
N THR A 98 -12.34 3.40 5.98
CA THR A 98 -13.66 3.68 5.39
C THR A 98 -13.80 5.07 4.77
N LEU A 99 -12.79 5.94 4.89
CA LEU A 99 -12.93 7.36 4.58
C LEU A 99 -13.25 7.58 3.10
N LEU A 100 -12.61 6.80 2.22
CA LEU A 100 -12.78 6.92 0.78
C LEU A 100 -14.16 6.45 0.28
N TYR A 101 -14.93 5.76 1.11
CA TYR A 101 -16.35 5.50 0.83
C TYR A 101 -17.23 6.73 1.00
N LYS A 102 -16.76 7.72 1.79
CA LYS A 102 -17.50 8.94 2.10
C LYS A 102 -17.12 10.08 1.19
N THR A 103 -15.84 10.19 0.84
CA THR A 103 -15.34 11.33 0.05
C THR A 103 -14.09 10.96 -0.75
N ASN A 104 -14.00 11.52 -1.96
CA ASN A 104 -12.79 11.55 -2.79
C ASN A 104 -12.20 12.98 -2.87
N ASN A 105 -12.74 13.93 -2.10
CA ASN A 105 -12.27 15.30 -2.09
C ASN A 105 -11.01 15.40 -1.22
N LEU A 106 -9.87 15.73 -1.83
CA LEU A 106 -8.58 15.83 -1.15
C LEU A 106 -8.62 16.75 0.08
N ARG A 107 -9.36 17.86 0.03
CA ARG A 107 -9.45 18.79 1.16
C ARG A 107 -10.21 18.17 2.34
N GLU A 108 -11.28 17.44 2.07
CA GLU A 108 -12.05 16.74 3.11
C GLU A 108 -11.23 15.59 3.71
N ILE A 109 -10.48 14.87 2.86
CA ILE A 109 -9.58 13.79 3.31
C ILE A 109 -8.50 14.35 4.25
N LEU A 110 -7.78 15.40 3.83
CA LEU A 110 -6.67 15.97 4.61
C LEU A 110 -7.12 16.66 5.91
N LEU A 111 -8.38 17.09 6.00
CA LEU A 111 -8.96 17.72 7.19
C LEU A 111 -9.78 16.72 8.03
N SER A 112 -9.82 15.45 7.62
CA SER A 112 -10.52 14.40 8.34
C SER A 112 -9.75 14.01 9.61
N GLU A 113 -10.48 13.70 10.67
CA GLU A 113 -9.94 13.07 11.88
C GLU A 113 -10.23 11.55 11.89
N GLU A 114 -10.57 10.97 10.73
CA GLU A 114 -10.95 9.56 10.65
C GLU A 114 -9.74 8.63 10.90
N ARG A 115 -9.94 7.69 11.84
CA ARG A 115 -8.94 6.72 12.30
C ARG A 115 -9.47 5.30 12.14
N THR A 116 -9.80 4.91 10.92
CA THR A 116 -10.34 3.58 10.60
C THR A 116 -9.34 2.68 9.90
N GLY A 117 -8.18 3.21 9.48
CA GLY A 117 -7.14 2.45 8.80
C GLY A 117 -6.57 1.33 9.67
N ARG A 118 -6.10 0.28 9.00
CA ARG A 118 -5.61 -0.95 9.65
C ARG A 118 -4.35 -1.48 8.99
N LEU A 119 -3.52 -2.15 9.81
CA LEU A 119 -2.46 -3.03 9.33
C LEU A 119 -2.94 -4.47 9.51
N LEU A 120 -2.95 -5.23 8.42
CA LEU A 120 -3.41 -6.61 8.38
C LEU A 120 -2.26 -7.56 8.06
N LYS A 121 -2.40 -8.82 8.47
CA LYS A 121 -1.52 -9.93 8.10
C LYS A 121 -2.34 -11.08 7.55
N TYR A 122 -1.95 -11.60 6.39
CA TYR A 122 -2.44 -12.85 5.83
C TYR A 122 -1.35 -13.91 5.86
N ASP A 123 -1.67 -15.09 6.39
CA ASP A 123 -0.80 -16.27 6.35
C ASP A 123 -1.32 -17.23 5.27
N PRO A 124 -0.61 -17.41 4.14
CA PRO A 124 -1.03 -18.32 3.07
C PRO A 124 -1.14 -19.79 3.48
N LYS A 125 -0.43 -20.22 4.53
CA LYS A 125 -0.46 -21.62 5.00
C LYS A 125 -1.74 -21.92 5.77
N THR A 126 -2.13 -21.01 6.65
CA THR A 126 -3.35 -21.15 7.47
C THR A 126 -4.58 -20.50 6.85
N LYS A 127 -4.39 -19.74 5.77
CA LYS A 127 -5.41 -18.92 5.08
C LYS A 127 -6.09 -17.91 6.02
N LYS A 128 -5.40 -17.51 7.09
CA LYS A 128 -5.95 -16.64 8.13
C LYS A 128 -5.56 -15.19 7.88
N LEU A 129 -6.56 -14.32 7.82
CA LEU A 129 -6.40 -12.87 7.88
C LEU A 129 -6.52 -12.40 9.34
N THR A 130 -5.56 -11.60 9.80
CA THR A 130 -5.49 -11.10 11.19
C THR A 130 -5.23 -9.60 11.18
N VAL A 131 -5.95 -8.86 12.02
CA VAL A 131 -5.66 -7.44 12.22
C VAL A 131 -4.52 -7.28 13.23
N LEU A 132 -3.43 -6.64 12.84
CA LEU A 132 -2.28 -6.36 13.71
C LEU A 132 -2.41 -5.02 14.42
N LEU A 133 -2.90 -3.99 13.71
CA LEU A 133 -3.07 -2.64 14.23
C LEU A 133 -4.36 -2.03 13.65
N LYS A 134 -5.10 -1.30 14.48
CA LYS A 134 -6.31 -0.53 14.12
C LYS A 134 -6.12 0.92 14.55
N GLY A 135 -6.91 1.83 14.00
CA GLY A 135 -6.90 3.23 14.42
C GLY A 135 -5.87 4.09 13.68
N LEU A 136 -5.41 3.64 12.51
CA LEU A 136 -4.46 4.37 11.68
C LEU A 136 -5.16 5.46 10.89
N GLU A 137 -4.47 6.58 10.70
CA GLU A 137 -4.95 7.71 9.90
C GLU A 137 -4.67 7.49 8.41
N LEU A 138 -5.54 6.69 7.77
CA LEU A 138 -5.51 6.35 6.34
C LEU A 138 -4.21 5.62 5.96
N ALA A 139 -4.18 4.30 6.19
CA ALA A 139 -3.00 3.47 6.00
C ALA A 139 -2.74 3.16 4.52
N ALA A 140 -1.72 3.79 3.92
CA ALA A 140 -1.44 3.72 2.48
C ALA A 140 -0.28 2.77 2.13
N GLY A 141 0.94 3.05 2.59
CA GLY A 141 2.10 2.19 2.33
C GLY A 141 2.35 1.13 3.40
N VAL A 142 2.93 -0.01 3.01
CA VAL A 142 3.39 -1.06 3.93
C VAL A 142 4.71 -1.65 3.47
N ALA A 143 5.62 -1.96 4.41
CA ALA A 143 6.82 -2.74 4.13
C ALA A 143 7.26 -3.56 5.34
N VAL A 144 7.57 -4.83 5.15
CA VAL A 144 8.16 -5.68 6.19
C VAL A 144 9.67 -5.56 6.16
N SER A 145 10.31 -5.44 7.32
CA SER A 145 11.77 -5.43 7.47
C SER A 145 12.45 -6.65 6.85
N LYS A 146 13.71 -6.49 6.44
CA LYS A 146 14.49 -7.55 5.78
C LYS A 146 14.62 -8.83 6.60
N ASP A 147 14.73 -8.70 7.92
CA ASP A 147 14.81 -9.84 8.87
C ASP A 147 13.44 -10.29 9.41
N GLY A 148 12.35 -9.65 8.95
CA GLY A 148 10.99 -9.91 9.40
C GLY A 148 10.79 -9.66 10.89
N SER A 149 11.52 -8.71 11.50
CA SER A 149 11.39 -8.34 12.91
C SER A 149 10.30 -7.31 13.17
N PHE A 150 9.99 -6.46 12.19
CA PHE A 150 8.94 -5.45 12.23
C PHE A 150 8.31 -5.18 10.84
N VAL A 151 7.18 -4.48 10.84
CA VAL A 151 6.48 -3.96 9.66
C VAL A 151 6.30 -2.46 9.82
N LEU A 152 6.49 -1.71 8.74
CA LEU A 152 6.19 -0.29 8.63
C LEU A 152 4.85 -0.09 7.94
N VAL A 153 4.08 0.88 8.40
CA VAL A 153 2.84 1.33 7.76
C VAL A 153 2.81 2.85 7.70
N GLY A 154 2.53 3.41 6.52
CA GLY A 154 2.41 4.86 6.32
C GLY A 154 1.02 5.34 6.71
N GLU A 155 0.94 6.30 7.63
CA GLU A 155 -0.31 7.00 7.97
C GLU A 155 -0.38 8.29 7.16
N TYR A 156 -1.19 8.27 6.11
CA TYR A 156 -1.23 9.32 5.10
C TYR A 156 -1.54 10.68 5.73
N ILE A 157 -2.63 10.79 6.49
CA ILE A 157 -3.09 12.08 7.04
C ILE A 157 -2.15 12.55 8.16
N ALA A 158 -1.71 11.64 9.03
CA ALA A 158 -0.80 11.93 10.14
C ALA A 158 0.64 12.29 9.70
N CYS A 159 0.96 12.21 8.41
CA CYS A 159 2.27 12.52 7.84
C CYS A 159 3.41 11.78 8.56
N ARG A 160 3.22 10.49 8.85
CA ARG A 160 4.21 9.69 9.59
C ARG A 160 4.20 8.22 9.16
N ILE A 161 5.25 7.51 9.54
CA ILE A 161 5.32 6.06 9.44
C ILE A 161 5.28 5.48 10.84
N THR A 162 4.43 4.48 11.03
CA THR A 162 4.33 3.71 12.27
C THR A 162 5.01 2.35 12.09
N ARG A 163 5.84 1.96 13.06
CA ARG A 163 6.48 0.65 13.13
C ARG A 163 5.67 -0.26 14.05
N TYR A 164 5.35 -1.45 13.58
CA TYR A 164 4.76 -2.55 14.36
C TYR A 164 5.78 -3.67 14.53
N TRP A 165 6.10 -4.03 15.77
CA TRP A 165 7.08 -5.08 16.08
C TRP A 165 6.45 -6.46 15.97
N LEU A 166 7.01 -7.33 15.13
CA LEU A 166 6.58 -8.73 14.95
C LEU A 166 7.29 -9.67 15.93
N LYS A 167 8.54 -9.37 16.28
CA LYS A 167 9.43 -10.23 17.07
C LYS A 167 10.16 -9.43 18.16
N GLY A 168 10.81 -10.17 19.05
CA GLY A 168 11.65 -9.60 20.10
C GLY A 168 10.86 -9.05 21.31
N PRO A 169 11.54 -8.35 22.23
CA PRO A 169 10.93 -7.90 23.49
C PRO A 169 9.75 -6.93 23.33
N LYS A 170 9.67 -6.24 22.18
CA LYS A 170 8.58 -5.31 21.83
C LYS A 170 7.48 -5.96 20.99
N ALA A 171 7.51 -7.27 20.74
CA ALA A 171 6.57 -7.94 19.85
C ALA A 171 5.10 -7.60 20.19
N ASN A 172 4.31 -7.36 19.15
CA ASN A 172 2.91 -6.93 19.20
C ASN A 172 2.68 -5.52 19.77
N THR A 173 3.71 -4.67 19.80
CA THR A 173 3.58 -3.24 20.10
C THR A 173 3.90 -2.39 18.87
N SER A 174 3.53 -1.11 18.91
CA SER A 174 3.83 -0.14 17.86
C SER A 174 4.39 1.15 18.41
N GLU A 175 5.14 1.86 17.57
CA GLU A 175 5.70 3.18 17.87
C GLU A 175 5.85 3.99 16.58
N ILE A 176 5.93 5.33 16.69
CA ILE A 176 6.27 6.18 15.55
C ILE A 176 7.68 5.84 15.11
N PHE A 177 7.84 5.51 13.83
CA PHE A 177 9.13 5.22 13.21
C PHE A 177 9.83 6.50 12.78
N VAL A 178 9.09 7.36 12.06
CA VAL A 178 9.56 8.65 11.56
C VAL A 178 8.38 9.56 11.24
N GLU A 179 8.50 10.85 11.52
CA GLU A 179 7.59 11.89 11.03
C GLU A 179 8.11 12.46 9.70
N LEU A 180 7.19 12.76 8.79
CA LEU A 180 7.49 13.15 7.42
C LEU A 180 6.98 14.57 7.14
N PRO A 181 7.59 15.29 6.19
CA PRO A 181 7.15 16.65 5.82
C PRO A 181 5.82 16.69 5.06
N GLY A 182 5.26 15.52 4.69
CA GLY A 182 4.03 15.40 3.92
C GLY A 182 3.42 14.01 4.04
N ASN A 183 2.42 13.73 3.21
CA ASN A 183 1.61 12.51 3.28
C ASN A 183 2.38 11.33 2.65
N PRO A 184 2.73 10.28 3.41
CA PRO A 184 3.36 9.07 2.85
C PRO A 184 2.39 8.25 2.01
N ASP A 185 2.91 7.68 0.93
CA ASP A 185 2.23 6.70 0.07
C ASP A 185 3.00 5.36 0.15
N ASN A 186 3.27 4.65 -0.95
CA ASN A 186 3.98 3.36 -0.90
C ASN A 186 5.37 3.45 -0.24
N ILE A 187 5.68 2.39 0.51
CA ILE A 187 6.99 2.14 1.14
C ILE A 187 7.64 0.96 0.42
N LYS A 188 8.83 1.14 -0.14
CA LYS A 188 9.57 0.09 -0.85
C LYS A 188 10.89 -0.20 -0.17
N LYS A 189 11.04 -1.45 0.27
CA LYS A 189 12.27 -1.96 0.88
C LYS A 189 13.37 -2.12 -0.16
N THR A 190 14.54 -1.58 0.12
CA THR A 190 15.77 -1.72 -0.67
C THR A 190 16.49 -3.04 -0.38
N LYS A 191 17.49 -3.38 -1.20
CA LYS A 191 18.34 -4.55 -0.92
C LYS A 191 19.18 -4.42 0.35
N SER A 192 19.62 -3.20 0.71
CA SER A 192 20.36 -2.97 1.95
C SER A 192 19.50 -3.24 3.18
N GLY A 193 18.18 -3.02 3.08
CA GLY A 193 17.22 -3.11 4.17
C GLY A 193 16.70 -1.75 4.62
N ASP A 194 17.10 -0.68 3.95
CA ASP A 194 16.51 0.67 4.06
C ASP A 194 15.20 0.73 3.27
N PHE A 195 14.48 1.84 3.36
CA PHE A 195 13.17 2.02 2.76
C PHE A 195 13.11 3.30 1.94
N TRP A 196 12.60 3.22 0.71
CA TRP A 196 12.15 4.38 -0.03
C TRP A 196 10.67 4.62 0.23
N VAL A 197 10.30 5.88 0.37
CA VAL A 197 8.91 6.30 0.62
C VAL A 197 8.57 7.45 -0.30
N ALA A 198 7.47 7.32 -1.02
CA ALA A 198 6.87 8.45 -1.73
C ALA A 198 6.19 9.37 -0.72
N VAL A 199 6.51 10.67 -0.74
CA VAL A 199 5.98 11.66 0.20
C VAL A 199 5.39 12.82 -0.58
N ASN A 200 4.11 13.09 -0.38
CA ASN A 200 3.37 14.12 -1.11
C ASN A 200 3.02 15.28 -0.18
N ILE A 201 3.62 16.44 -0.39
CA ILE A 201 3.30 17.66 0.36
C ILE A 201 2.16 18.38 -0.36
N GLN A 202 0.95 18.23 0.18
CA GLN A 202 -0.27 18.81 -0.39
C GLN A 202 -0.42 20.28 0.04
N ARG A 203 -0.62 21.18 -0.92
CA ARG A 203 -0.96 22.59 -0.66
C ARG A 203 -2.37 22.87 -1.16
N LEU A 204 -3.26 23.27 -0.26
CA LEU A 204 -4.68 23.50 -0.57
C LEU A 204 -4.98 24.90 -1.12
N GLN A 205 -4.08 25.89 -0.96
CA GLN A 205 -4.29 27.29 -1.39
C GLN A 205 -3.03 27.91 -2.00
N PRO A 206 -3.14 28.88 -2.92
CA PRO A 206 -4.38 29.42 -3.51
C PRO A 206 -5.02 28.49 -4.57
N LYS A 207 -4.25 27.56 -5.14
CA LYS A 207 -4.72 26.47 -6.00
C LYS A 207 -4.12 25.15 -5.48
N PRO A 208 -4.90 24.05 -5.42
CA PRO A 208 -4.37 22.74 -5.07
C PRO A 208 -3.14 22.39 -5.89
N SER A 209 -2.05 22.04 -5.22
CA SER A 209 -0.80 21.59 -5.84
C SER A 209 -0.08 20.60 -4.92
N CYS A 210 0.74 19.73 -5.49
CA CYS A 210 1.51 18.74 -4.76
C CYS A 210 3.01 18.95 -4.99
N PHE A 211 3.79 18.91 -3.92
CA PHE A 211 5.25 18.79 -3.97
C PHE A 211 5.64 17.36 -3.60
N ALA A 212 5.92 16.55 -4.60
CA ALA A 212 6.28 15.15 -4.43
C ALA A 212 7.79 15.00 -4.15
N LEU A 213 8.11 14.16 -3.17
CA LEU A 213 9.44 13.79 -2.75
C LEU A 213 9.58 12.27 -2.71
N GLY A 214 10.81 11.77 -2.86
CA GLY A 214 11.21 10.45 -2.42
C GLY A 214 12.12 10.59 -1.20
N GLN A 215 11.84 9.87 -0.13
CA GLN A 215 12.72 9.84 1.04
C GLN A 215 13.26 8.44 1.27
N LYS A 216 14.59 8.31 1.31
CA LYS A 216 15.26 7.08 1.73
C LYS A 216 15.45 7.14 3.24
N ILE A 217 14.95 6.13 3.94
CA ILE A 217 14.94 6.05 5.39
C ILE A 217 15.64 4.75 5.79
N SER A 218 16.62 4.85 6.68
CA SER A 218 17.35 3.70 7.20
C SER A 218 16.45 2.79 8.03
N ALA A 219 16.90 1.57 8.29
CA ALA A 219 16.16 0.60 9.12
C ALA A 219 15.88 1.07 10.58
N ASP A 220 16.64 2.06 11.08
CA ASP A 220 16.46 2.67 12.39
C ASP A 220 15.66 3.99 12.37
N GLY A 221 15.22 4.45 11.20
CA GLY A 221 14.30 5.59 11.06
C GLY A 221 14.97 6.93 10.74
N GLN A 222 16.25 6.93 10.35
CA GLN A 222 16.96 8.14 9.93
C GLN A 222 16.71 8.43 8.45
N ILE A 223 16.37 9.67 8.10
CA ILE A 223 16.29 10.09 6.70
C ILE A 223 17.71 10.20 6.15
N LEU A 224 18.05 9.34 5.20
CA LEU A 224 19.36 9.26 4.55
C LEU A 224 19.43 10.16 3.31
N GLU A 225 18.33 10.24 2.57
CA GLU A 225 18.27 10.95 1.29
C GLU A 225 16.88 11.53 1.07
N THR A 226 16.81 12.66 0.37
CA THR A 226 15.55 13.24 -0.12
C THR A 226 15.72 13.69 -1.57
N VAL A 227 14.91 13.14 -2.46
CA VAL A 227 14.86 13.46 -3.90
C VAL A 227 13.59 14.26 -4.16
N ASN A 228 13.70 15.35 -4.92
CA ASN A 228 12.56 16.18 -5.30
C ASN A 228 12.10 15.79 -6.71
N PHE A 229 10.79 15.56 -6.85
CA PHE A 229 10.15 15.15 -8.11
C PHE A 229 9.21 16.22 -8.68
N TYR A 230 9.18 17.41 -8.09
CA TYR A 230 8.23 18.46 -8.44
C TYR A 230 8.31 18.89 -9.91
N ALA A 231 9.52 19.07 -10.44
CA ALA A 231 9.73 19.55 -11.80
C ALA A 231 9.44 18.46 -12.83
N GLU A 232 9.83 17.23 -12.53
CA GLU A 232 9.72 16.04 -13.37
C GLU A 232 8.25 15.62 -13.56
N TYR A 233 7.45 15.76 -12.51
CA TYR A 233 6.05 15.34 -12.51
C TYR A 233 5.07 16.52 -12.50
N ASN A 234 5.52 17.73 -12.82
CA ASN A 234 4.67 18.92 -13.00
C ASN A 234 3.65 19.13 -11.85
N ALA A 235 4.14 19.07 -10.61
CA ALA A 235 3.34 19.21 -9.39
C ALA A 235 2.22 18.16 -9.18
N THR A 236 2.31 16.98 -9.79
CA THR A 236 1.43 15.84 -9.49
C THR A 236 1.98 14.99 -8.34
N SER A 237 1.09 14.24 -7.68
CA SER A 237 1.49 13.28 -6.65
C SER A 237 2.25 12.09 -7.24
N VAL A 238 3.15 11.53 -6.44
CA VAL A 238 3.84 10.26 -6.73
C VAL A 238 3.36 9.22 -5.72
N ALA A 239 2.98 8.04 -6.19
CA ALA A 239 2.53 6.96 -5.32
C ALA A 239 3.68 6.05 -4.87
N GLU A 240 4.74 5.94 -5.68
CA GLU A 240 5.82 4.99 -5.44
C GLU A 240 7.18 5.54 -5.86
N VAL A 241 8.19 5.25 -5.05
CA VAL A 241 9.61 5.55 -5.33
C VAL A 241 10.41 4.30 -5.01
N GLN A 242 11.26 3.87 -5.93
CA GLN A 242 12.11 2.71 -5.75
C GLN A 242 13.42 2.84 -6.54
N GLU A 243 14.44 2.09 -6.13
CA GLU A 243 15.73 2.08 -6.81
C GLU A 243 15.64 1.30 -8.12
N HIS A 244 16.14 1.89 -9.20
CA HIS A 244 16.30 1.16 -10.45
C HIS A 244 17.44 0.13 -10.31
N HIS A 245 17.13 -1.13 -10.59
CA HIS A 245 17.99 -2.29 -10.34
C HIS A 245 18.30 -2.61 -8.88
N GLY A 246 17.66 -1.91 -7.94
CA GLY A 246 17.50 -2.28 -6.53
C GLY A 246 18.67 -2.08 -5.60
#